data_AF-A0A2N2HFC0-F1
#
_entry.id   AF-A0A2N2HFC0-F1
#
_cell.length_a   1.000
_cell.length_b   1.000
_cell.length_c   1.000
_cell.angle_alpha   90.00
_cell.angle_beta   90.00
_cell.angle_gamma   90.00
#
_symmetry.space_group_name_H-M   'P 1'
#
loop_
_entity.id
_entity.type
_entity.pdbx_description
1 polymer ?
#
loop_
_entity_poly.entity_id
_entity_poly.type
_entity_poly.pdbx_seq_one_letter_code
_entity_poly.pdbx_strand_id
1 'polypeptide(L)'
;MGTLRLFARYAFLFGSGRVRPYAGGGLGWANLVHTVMTDTIEEYGNELSDAHIMTGVFVNVVVGAQICLTSSCRFTAHLEVNEYWNAWNAD
;
A
#
# COMPACT_ATOMS: atom_id res chain seq x y z
N MET A 1 -1.46 -10.29 12.53
CA MET A 1 -0.72 -10.97 11.45
C MET A 1 -0.24 -9.90 10.47
N GLY A 2 1.04 -9.90 10.09
CA GLY A 2 1.57 -8.96 9.11
C GLY A 2 1.30 -9.48 7.69
N THR A 3 0.60 -8.70 6.87
CA THR A 3 0.40 -9.03 5.46
C THR A 3 1.69 -8.78 4.68
N LEU A 4 2.26 -9.81 4.06
CA LEU A 4 3.32 -9.64 3.07
C LEU A 4 2.73 -8.97 1.82
N ARG A 5 3.30 -7.84 1.41
CA ARG A 5 2.89 -7.11 0.21
C ARG A 5 4.07 -7.05 -0.75
N LEU A 6 3.90 -7.61 -1.94
CA LEU A 6 4.83 -7.42 -3.05
C LEU A 6 4.37 -6.19 -3.82
N PHE A 7 5.24 -5.22 -4.06
CA PHE A 7 4.89 -4.03 -4.82
C PHE A 7 5.99 -3.69 -5.83
N ALA A 8 5.57 -3.31 -7.03
CA ALA A 8 6.42 -2.75 -8.07
C ALA A 8 5.97 -1.30 -8.29
N ARG A 9 6.91 -0.37 -8.18
CA ARG A 9 6.61 1.06 -8.34
C ARG A 9 7.59 1.73 -9.28
N TYR A 10 7.07 2.70 -10.02
CA TYR A 10 7.85 3.65 -10.79
C TYR A 10 7.71 5.03 -10.16
N ALA A 11 8.82 5.71 -9.88
CA ALA A 11 8.85 7.05 -9.34
C ALA A 11 9.82 7.92 -10.14
N PHE A 12 9.34 9.10 -10.54
CA PHE A 12 10.13 10.09 -11.25
C PHE A 12 10.63 11.16 -10.27
N LEU A 13 11.95 11.31 -10.17
CA LEU A 13 12.61 12.30 -9.33
C LEU A 13 12.73 13.63 -10.07
N PHE A 14 12.23 14.69 -9.44
CA PHE A 14 12.35 16.06 -9.92
C PHE A 14 13.63 16.71 -9.36
N GLY A 15 14.57 17.01 -10.25
CA GLY A 15 15.78 17.76 -9.94
C GLY A 15 16.94 16.93 -9.36
N SER A 16 18.07 17.59 -9.15
CA SER A 16 19.35 16.99 -8.75
C SER A 16 19.87 17.45 -7.38
N GLY A 17 19.10 18.27 -6.66
CA GLY A 17 19.47 18.85 -5.36
C GLY A 17 19.54 17.85 -4.22
N ARG A 18 19.80 18.35 -3.00
CA ARG A 18 19.82 17.56 -1.76
C ARG A 18 18.42 17.07 -1.35
N VAL A 19 17.39 17.84 -1.70
CA VAL A 19 15.98 17.44 -1.57
C VAL A 19 15.43 17.29 -2.98
N ARG A 20 14.91 16.11 -3.30
CA ARG A 20 14.39 15.76 -4.62
C ARG A 20 12.94 15.30 -4.47
N PRO A 21 11.97 16.17 -4.81
CA PRO A 21 10.59 15.75 -4.90
C PRO A 21 10.45 14.61 -5.92
N TYR A 22 9.49 13.73 -5.73
CA TYR A 22 9.11 12.75 -6.74
C TYR A 22 7.63 12.46 -6.72
N ALA A 23 7.15 12.00 -7.86
CA ALA A 23 5.81 11.48 -8.04
C ALA A 23 5.89 10.18 -8.83
N GLY A 24 4.96 9.27 -8.57
CA GLY A 24 5.01 7.95 -9.14
C GLY A 24 3.72 7.19 -8.95
N GLY A 25 3.72 5.99 -9.49
CA GLY A 25 2.63 5.05 -9.35
C GLY A 25 3.14 3.63 -9.49
N GLY A 26 2.33 2.69 -9.07
CA GLY A 26 2.73 1.30 -9.03
C GLY A 26 1.55 0.36 -8.89
N LEU A 27 1.92 -0.91 -8.89
CA LEU A 27 1.04 -2.06 -8.81
C LEU A 27 1.59 -2.96 -7.70
N GLY A 28 0.72 -3.50 -6.88
CA GLY A 28 1.09 -4.42 -5.83
C GLY A 28 0.15 -5.61 -5.77
N TRP A 29 0.66 -6.69 -5.19
CA TRP A 29 -0.10 -7.87 -4.83
C TRP A 29 0.00 -8.02 -3.31
N ALA A 30 -1.14 -8.15 -2.64
CA ALA A 30 -1.17 -8.50 -1.23
C ALA A 30 -2.34 -9.40 -0.89
N ASN A 31 -2.15 -10.14 0.19
CA ASN A 31 -3.20 -10.93 0.81
C ASN A 31 -4.13 -10.00 1.63
N LEU A 32 -5.32 -9.74 1.12
CA LEU A 32 -6.37 -8.97 1.79
C LEU A 32 -7.06 -9.85 2.82
N VAL A 33 -7.32 -9.31 4.00
CA VAL A 33 -8.27 -9.94 4.92
C VAL A 33 -9.64 -9.42 4.53
N HIS A 34 -10.52 -10.29 4.07
CA HIS A 34 -11.93 -9.98 3.94
C HIS A 34 -12.58 -10.29 5.28
N THR A 35 -13.14 -9.28 5.94
CA THR A 35 -13.98 -9.50 7.12
C THR A 35 -15.41 -9.25 6.69
N VAL A 36 -16.18 -10.32 6.53
CA VAL A 36 -17.61 -10.20 6.28
C VAL A 36 -18.27 -9.99 7.64
N MET A 37 -18.62 -8.74 7.96
CA MET A 37 -19.58 -8.48 9.03
C MET A 37 -20.96 -8.61 8.42
N THR A 38 -21.63 -9.72 8.72
CA THR A 38 -23.06 -9.88 8.40
C THR A 38 -23.85 -8.88 9.23
N ASP A 39 -24.21 -7.74 8.64
CA ASP A 39 -25.30 -6.93 9.14
C ASP A 39 -26.58 -7.77 9.05
N THR A 40 -27.27 -7.89 10.18
CA THR A 40 -28.59 -8.51 10.40
C THR A 40 -28.65 -10.05 10.39
N ILE A 41 -28.43 -10.65 11.56
CA ILE A 41 -29.20 -11.84 12.00
C ILE A 41 -29.72 -11.56 13.41
N GLU A 42 -30.82 -10.81 13.48
CA GLU A 42 -31.71 -10.80 14.65
C GLU A 42 -32.42 -12.16 14.74
N GLU A 43 -31.74 -13.26 15.13
CA GLU A 43 -32.49 -14.38 15.75
C GLU A 43 -31.67 -15.46 16.46
N TYR A 44 -30.40 -15.69 16.15
CA TYR A 44 -29.63 -16.73 16.85
C TYR A 44 -28.20 -16.28 17.12
N GLY A 45 -27.89 -16.13 18.41
CA GLY A 45 -26.65 -15.57 18.94
C GLY A 45 -25.40 -16.42 18.68
N ASN A 46 -24.92 -16.40 17.45
CA ASN A 46 -23.52 -16.68 17.14
C ASN A 46 -23.06 -15.66 16.10
N GLU A 47 -22.16 -14.78 16.51
CA GLU A 47 -21.38 -13.92 15.62
C GLU A 47 -20.49 -14.83 14.75
N LEU A 48 -21.02 -15.26 13.61
CA LEU A 48 -20.23 -15.91 12.56
C LEU A 48 -19.34 -14.86 11.90
N SER A 49 -18.25 -14.52 12.59
CA SER A 49 -17.14 -13.77 12.01
C SER A 49 -16.31 -14.74 11.17
N ASP A 50 -16.61 -14.81 9.87
CA ASP A 50 -15.77 -15.51 8.91
C ASP A 50 -14.77 -14.52 8.31
N ALA A 51 -13.49 -14.87 8.40
CA ALA A 51 -12.39 -14.06 7.93
C ALA A 51 -11.48 -14.92 7.06
N HIS A 52 -11.66 -14.83 5.74
CA HIS A 52 -10.80 -15.51 4.78
C HIS A 52 -9.79 -14.54 4.15
N ILE A 53 -8.63 -15.09 3.82
CA ILE A 53 -7.54 -14.35 3.18
C ILE A 53 -7.76 -14.40 1.68
N MET A 54 -8.13 -13.26 1.09
CA MET A 54 -8.24 -13.10 -0.36
C MET A 54 -6.92 -12.65 -0.95
N THR A 55 -6.71 -12.98 -2.21
CA THR A 55 -5.65 -12.38 -3.01
C THR A 55 -6.15 -11.07 -3.62
N GLY A 56 -5.40 -9.98 -3.49
CA GLY A 56 -5.72 -8.71 -4.09
C GLY A 56 -4.57 -8.09 -4.88
N VAL A 57 -4.93 -7.44 -5.98
CA VAL A 57 -4.09 -6.52 -6.73
C VAL A 57 -4.47 -5.10 -6.37
N PHE A 58 -3.46 -4.27 -6.13
CA PHE A 58 -3.60 -2.89 -5.74
C PHE A 58 -2.88 -2.01 -6.73
N VAL A 59 -3.47 -0.86 -7.00
CA VAL A 59 -2.79 0.24 -7.66
C VAL A 59 -2.45 1.27 -6.60
N ASN A 60 -1.33 1.96 -6.77
CA ASN A 60 -0.97 3.03 -5.86
C ASN A 60 -0.48 4.26 -6.62
N VAL A 61 -0.70 5.42 -6.02
CA VAL A 61 -0.09 6.68 -6.41
C VAL A 61 0.75 7.15 -5.23
N VAL A 62 1.98 7.57 -5.54
CA VAL A 62 2.94 8.03 -4.54
C VAL A 62 3.44 9.41 -4.91
N VAL A 63 3.50 10.29 -3.91
CA VAL A 63 4.18 11.57 -3.98
C VAL A 63 5.04 11.73 -2.75
N GLY A 64 6.23 12.30 -2.90
CA GLY A 64 7.16 12.38 -1.79
C GLY A 64 8.38 13.24 -2.06
N ALA A 65 9.29 13.22 -1.11
CA ALA A 65 10.59 13.86 -1.23
C ALA A 65 11.70 12.93 -0.73
N GLN A 66 12.73 12.77 -1.55
CA GLN A 66 13.96 12.11 -1.20
C GLN A 66 14.95 13.16 -0.66
N ILE A 67 15.52 12.90 0.51
CA ILE A 67 16.47 13.79 1.19
C ILE A 67 17.81 13.07 1.28
N CYS A 68 18.84 13.63 0.64
CA CYS A 68 20.21 13.15 0.77
C CYS A 68 20.79 13.54 2.13
N LEU A 69 21.06 12.55 2.97
CA LEU A 69 21.64 12.75 4.29
C LEU A 69 23.12 13.16 4.17
N THR A 70 23.82 12.61 3.17
CA THR A 70 25.21 12.96 2.84
C THR A 70 25.32 13.75 1.53
N SER A 71 26.42 14.48 1.34
CA SER A 71 26.74 15.19 0.09
C SER A 71 26.82 14.27 -1.13
N SER A 72 27.17 13.00 -0.91
CA SER A 72 27.25 11.96 -1.94
C SER A 72 25.91 11.27 -2.23
N CYS A 73 24.83 11.59 -1.52
CA CYS A 73 23.53 10.91 -1.62
C CYS A 73 23.59 9.38 -1.46
N ARG A 74 24.65 8.84 -0.83
CA ARG A 74 24.77 7.40 -0.53
C ARG A 74 23.74 6.94 0.50
N PHE A 75 23.40 7.85 1.41
CA PHE A 75 22.32 7.65 2.38
C PHE A 75 21.21 8.64 2.08
N THR A 76 20.00 8.13 1.91
CA THR A 76 18.81 8.91 1.56
C THR A 76 17.66 8.55 2.49
N ALA A 77 17.01 9.56 3.04
CA ALA A 77 15.71 9.40 3.69
C ALA A 77 14.61 9.70 2.66
N HIS A 78 13.48 9.01 2.79
CA HIS A 78 12.31 9.20 1.94
C HIS A 78 11.13 9.56 2.83
N LEU A 79 10.43 10.65 2.49
CA LEU A 79 9.16 11.01 3.09
C LEU A 79 8.10 10.89 2.00
N GLU A 80 7.18 9.94 2.15
CA GLU A 80 6.20 9.60 1.12
C GLU A 80 4.78 9.67 1.66
N VAL A 81 3.88 10.22 0.85
CA VAL A 81 2.44 9.99 0.94
C VAL A 81 2.09 8.98 -0.14
N ASN A 82 1.47 7.88 0.27
CA ASN A 82 1.19 6.76 -0.62
C ASN A 82 -0.25 6.30 -0.42
N GLU A 83 -1.05 6.47 -1.46
CA GLU A 83 -2.46 6.12 -1.48
C GLU A 83 -2.64 4.84 -2.28
N TYR A 84 -3.33 3.85 -1.69
CA TYR A 84 -3.56 2.54 -2.28
C TYR A 84 -5.04 2.34 -2.57
N TRP A 85 -5.34 1.81 -3.74
CA TRP A 85 -6.69 1.39 -4.10
C TRP A 85 -6.67 -0.08 -4.48
N ASN A 86 -7.68 -0.81 -4.01
CA ASN A 86 -7.95 -2.15 -4.51
C ASN A 86 -8.35 -2.04 -5.99
N ALA A 87 -7.55 -2.63 -6.87
CA ALA A 87 -7.85 -2.69 -8.29
C ALA A 87 -8.62 -3.96 -8.64
N TRP A 88 -8.33 -5.05 -7.93
CA TRP A 88 -9.00 -6.34 -8.08
C TRP A 88 -8.76 -7.24 -6.86
N ASN A 89 -9.75 -8.05 -6.52
CA ASN A 89 -9.66 -9.09 -5.50
C ASN A 89 -10.33 -10.37 -5.98
N ALA A 90 -9.78 -11.51 -5.57
CA ALA A 90 -10.41 -12.82 -5.71
C ALA A 90 -10.21 -13.69 -4.46
N ASP A 91 -11.23 -14.51 -4.24
CA ASP A 91 -11.27 -15.61 -3.27
C ASP A 91 -10.45 -16.81 -3.74
#